data_AF-A0A0K0XST6-F1
#
_entry.id   AF-A0A0K0XST6-F1
#
_cell.length_a   1.000
_cell.length_b   1.000
_cell.length_c   1.000
_cell.angle_alpha   90.00
_cell.angle_beta   90.00
_cell.angle_gamma   90.00
#
_symmetry.space_group_name_H-M   'P 1'
#
loop_
_entity.id
_entity.type
_entity.pdbx_description
1 polymer ?
#
loop_
_entity_poly.entity_id
_entity_poly.type
_entity_poly.pdbx_seq_one_letter_code
_entity_poly.pdbx_strand_id
1 'polypeptide(L)' 'MLLDSFEFPCPWCGELNQLPQDPDELGQQLVQDCSVCCAPILIDRPAWPDQPPIIRREGD' A
#
# COMPACT_ATOMS: atom_id res chain seq x y z
N MET A 1 -19.35 8.05 4.05
CA MET A 1 -18.91 7.23 2.90
C MET A 1 -17.76 6.37 3.41
N LEU A 2 -17.82 5.05 3.25
CA LEU A 2 -16.65 4.18 3.44
C LEU A 2 -15.89 4.17 2.10
N LEU A 3 -14.59 4.39 2.13
CA LEU A 3 -13.70 4.13 0.99
C LEU A 3 -13.42 2.62 0.97
N ASP A 4 -13.40 2.02 -0.21
CA ASP A 4 -12.89 0.65 -0.38
C ASP A 4 -11.40 0.63 -0.04
N SER A 5 -10.92 -0.44 0.59
CA SER A 5 -9.52 -0.61 0.97
C SER A 5 -9.00 -1.98 0.58
N PHE A 6 -7.70 -2.04 0.27
CA PHE A 6 -6.97 -3.27 0.01
C PHE A 6 -6.13 -3.63 1.22
N GLU A 7 -6.17 -4.89 1.65
CA GLU A 7 -5.43 -5.37 2.82
C GLU A 7 -4.18 -6.13 2.39
N PHE A 8 -3.06 -5.88 3.08
CA PHE A 8 -1.79 -6.51 2.76
C PHE A 8 -0.89 -6.67 4.00
N PRO A 9 -0.06 -7.73 4.07
CA PRO A 9 0.89 -7.88 5.16
C PRO A 9 2.08 -6.93 5.02
N CYS A 10 2.49 -6.30 6.12
CA CYS A 10 3.69 -5.48 6.18
C CYS A 10 4.93 -6.33 5.84
N PRO A 11 5.77 -5.92 4.88
CA PRO A 11 6.97 -6.66 4.48
C PRO A 11 8.08 -6.65 5.54
N TRP A 12 7.93 -5.85 6.60
CA TRP A 12 8.87 -5.76 7.72
C TRP A 12 8.48 -6.68 8.88
N CYS A 13 7.28 -6.53 9.43
CA CYS A 13 6.84 -7.23 10.65
C CYS A 13 5.71 -8.24 10.43
N GLY A 14 5.06 -8.25 9.25
CA GLY A 14 3.94 -9.14 8.93
C GLY A 14 2.55 -8.64 9.33
N GLU A 15 2.44 -7.47 10.00
CA GLU A 15 1.16 -6.90 10.40
C GLU A 15 0.22 -6.61 9.22
N LEU A 16 -1.09 -6.82 9.37
CA LEU A 16 -2.05 -6.53 8.32
C LEU A 16 -2.31 -5.01 8.24
N ASN A 17 -1.97 -4.41 7.10
CA ASN A 17 -2.15 -2.98 6.83
C ASN A 17 -3.26 -2.79 5.79
N GLN A 18 -3.85 -1.60 5.80
CA GLN A 18 -4.90 -1.20 4.87
C GLN A 18 -4.37 -0.11 3.95
N LEU A 19 -4.70 -0.23 2.66
CA LEU A 19 -4.40 0.74 1.61
C LEU A 19 -5.72 1.26 1.03
N PRO A 20 -6.12 2.52 1.30
CA PRO A 20 -7.32 3.12 0.70
C PRO A 20 -7.27 3.02 -0.83
N GLN A 21 -8.37 2.74 -1.51
CA GLN A 21 -8.41 2.78 -2.98
C GLN A 21 -8.79 4.17 -3.44
N ASP A 22 -7.78 5.00 -3.73
CA ASP A 22 -7.96 6.34 -4.30
C ASP A 22 -7.68 6.31 -5.81
N PRO A 23 -8.68 6.57 -6.67
CA PRO A 23 -8.49 6.64 -8.12
C PRO A 23 -7.47 7.71 -8.56
N ASP A 24 -7.32 8.78 -7.79
CA ASP A 24 -6.37 9.85 -8.12
C ASP A 24 -4.91 9.40 -7.93
N GLU A 25 -4.68 8.33 -7.15
CA GLU A 25 -3.35 7.75 -6.89
C GLU A 25 -2.94 6.66 -7.89
N LEU A 26 -3.77 6.34 -8.88
CA LEU A 26 -3.43 5.32 -9.88
C LEU A 26 -2.13 5.66 -10.64
N GLY A 27 -1.28 4.65 -10.82
CA GLY A 27 0.03 4.79 -11.46
C GLY A 27 1.09 5.52 -10.63
N GLN A 28 0.77 5.94 -9.41
CA GLN A 28 1.72 6.61 -8.51
C GLN A 28 2.49 5.63 -7.64
N GLN A 29 3.65 6.06 -7.16
CA GLN A 29 4.37 5.39 -6.09
C GLN A 29 4.21 6.19 -4.80
N LEU A 30 3.87 5.51 -3.72
CA LEU A 30 3.66 6.12 -2.42
C LEU A 30 4.40 5.36 -1.32
N VAL A 31 4.69 6.08 -0.23
CA VAL A 31 5.29 5.52 0.98
C VAL A 31 4.28 5.60 2.10
N GLN A 32 3.99 4.47 2.73
CA GLN A 32 3.10 4.36 3.88
C GLN A 32 3.88 3.73 5.04
N ASP A 33 3.81 4.33 6.22
CA ASP A 33 4.37 3.71 7.42
C ASP A 33 3.46 2.57 7.92
N CYS A 34 4.07 1.47 8.36
CA CYS A 34 3.32 0.40 9.01
C CYS A 34 2.62 0.90 10.28
N SER A 35 1.35 0.56 10.47
CA SER A 35 0.52 0.95 11.61
C SER A 35 1.03 0.45 12.98
N VAL A 36 1.91 -0.56 13.00
CA VAL A 36 2.43 -1.17 14.24
C VAL A 36 3.94 -1.00 14.39
N CYS A 37 4.74 -1.35 13.37
CA CYS A 37 6.20 -1.27 13.48
C CYS A 37 6.80 0.05 12.98
N CYS A 38 5.98 0.96 12.45
CA CYS A 38 6.38 2.27 11.93
C CYS A 38 7.48 2.24 10.86
N ALA A 39 7.69 1.09 10.19
CA ALA A 39 8.68 0.97 9.12
C ALA A 39 8.06 1.42 7.79
N PRO A 40 8.82 2.12 6.92
CA PRO A 40 8.29 2.66 5.68
C PRO A 40 8.08 1.54 4.63
N ILE A 41 6.90 1.52 4.04
CA ILE A 41 6.48 0.55 3.03
C ILE A 41 6.33 1.30 1.71
N LEU A 42 7.01 0.80 0.68
CA LEU A 42 6.89 1.31 -0.68
C LEU A 42 5.73 0.59 -1.38
N ILE A 43 4.83 1.36 -1.95
CA ILE A 43 3.63 0.87 -2.63
C ILE A 43 3.59 1.43 -4.04
N ASP A 44 3.68 0.56 -5.05
CA ASP A 44 3.41 0.95 -6.44
C ASP A 44 1.93 0.72 -6.74
N ARG A 45 1.23 1.80 -7.04
CA ARG A 45 -0.15 1.74 -7.53
C ARG A 45 -0.14 1.32 -9.00
N PRO A 46 -1.02 0.41 -9.39
CA PRO A 46 -1.17 0.05 -10.80
C PRO A 46 -1.73 1.24 -11.58
N ALA A 47 -1.43 1.30 -12.88
CA ALA A 47 -2.04 2.27 -13.79
C ALA A 47 -3.52 1.95 -14.10
N TRP A 48 -3.99 0.76 -13.73
CA TRP A 48 -5.36 0.30 -13.94
C TRP A 48 -5.92 -0.36 -12.68
N PRO A 49 -7.21 -0.16 -12.36
CA PRO A 49 -7.81 -0.58 -11.08
C PRO A 49 -8.03 -2.09 -10.94
N ASP A 50 -7.92 -2.86 -12.03
CA ASP A 50 -8.06 -4.32 -12.06
C ASP A 50 -6.79 -5.08 -11.64
N GLN A 51 -5.69 -4.36 -11.43
CA GLN A 51 -4.43 -4.93 -11.00
C GLN A 51 -4.22 -4.67 -9.51
N PRO A 52 -3.59 -5.59 -8.76
CA PRO A 52 -3.21 -5.33 -7.39
C PRO A 52 -1.99 -4.39 -7.32
N PRO A 53 -1.85 -3.61 -6.24
CA PRO A 53 -0.63 -2.85 -5.98
C PRO A 53 0.56 -3.78 -5.68
N ILE A 54 1.77 -3.30 -5.95
CA ILE A 54 3.00 -4.02 -5.58
C ILE A 54 3.50 -3.45 -4.27
N ILE A 55 3.73 -4.33 -3.28
CA ILE A 55 4.15 -3.97 -1.93
C ILE A 55 5.60 -4.38 -1.72
N ARG A 56 6.47 -3.44 -1.29
CA ARG A 56 7.88 -3.67 -0.99
C ARG A 56 8.35 -2.87 0.22
N ARG A 57 9.55 -3.19 0.71
CA ARG A 57 10.27 -2.34 1.67
C ARG A 57 10.77 -1.10 0.95
N GLU A 58 10.70 0.07 1.58
CA GLU A 58 11.36 1.24 1.02
C GLU A 58 12.89 1.01 1.03
N GLY A 59 13.51 1.14 -0.14
CA GLY A 59 14.95 0.95 -0.32
C GLY A 59 15.41 -0.47 -0.70
N ASP A 60 14.50 -1.42 -0.87
CA ASP A 60 14.78 -2.72 -1.52
C ASP A 60 15.02 -2.58 -3.04
#